data_AF-A0A7K4RR90-F1
#
_entry.id   AF-A0A7K4RR90-F1
#
_cell.length_a   1.000
_cell.length_b   1.000
_cell.length_c   1.000
_cell.angle_alpha   90.00
_cell.angle_beta   90.00
_cell.angle_gamma   90.00
#
_symmetry.space_group_name_H-M   'P 1'
#
loop_
_entity.id
_entity.type
_entity.pdbx_description
1 polymer ?
#
loop_
_entity_poly.entity_id
_entity_poly.type
_entity_poly.pdbx_seq_one_letter_code
_entity_poly.pdbx_strand_id
1 'polypeptide(L)'
;DLSYTWIFNDNTLHVQEDSRRFVSQETGNLYIAKVEPSDVGNYTCLVTNSKAEQSVRGPPTPLTLRSDGVMGEYEPKIEVRFPETTYALKGSSVKLECFALGK
;
A
#
# COMPACT_ATOMS: atom_id res chain seq x y z
N ASP A 1 8.88 16.45 2.04
CA ASP A 1 8.37 15.19 2.59
C ASP A 1 8.11 14.29 1.41
N LEU A 2 8.26 12.98 1.57
CA LEU A 2 7.91 12.06 0.48
C LEU A 2 6.46 11.58 0.69
N SER A 3 5.70 11.50 -0.40
CA SER A 3 4.41 10.83 -0.42
C SER A 3 4.39 9.76 -1.51
N TYR A 4 3.65 8.69 -1.23
CA TYR A 4 3.63 7.50 -2.06
C TYR A 4 2.21 7.21 -2.54
N THR A 5 2.08 7.05 -3.85
CA THR A 5 0.82 6.70 -4.51
C THR A 5 1.08 5.51 -5.43
N TRP A 6 0.07 4.70 -5.67
CA TRP A 6 0.15 3.61 -6.64
C TRP A 6 -0.76 3.88 -7.84
N ILE A 7 -0.31 3.42 -8.99
CA ILE A 7 -1.03 3.46 -10.26
C ILE A 7 -1.32 2.02 -10.65
N PHE A 8 -2.57 1.73 -10.99
CA PHE A 8 -3.03 0.43 -11.47
C PHE A 8 -3.58 0.59 -12.89
N ASN A 9 -2.99 -0.10 -13.86
CA ASN A 9 -3.36 -0.01 -15.28
C ASN A 9 -3.53 1.45 -15.74
N ASP A 10 -2.48 2.26 -15.53
CA ASP A 10 -2.37 3.69 -15.86
C ASP A 10 -3.33 4.65 -15.11
N ASN A 11 -4.17 4.15 -14.21
CA ASN A 11 -5.06 4.96 -13.38
C ASN A 11 -4.56 5.04 -11.93
N THR A 12 -4.75 6.19 -11.28
CA THR A 12 -4.42 6.33 -9.85
C THR A 12 -5.26 5.37 -9.01
N LEU A 13 -4.59 4.59 -8.16
CA LEU A 13 -5.26 3.67 -7.25
C LEU A 13 -5.80 4.45 -6.04
N HIS A 14 -7.12 4.56 -5.94
CA HIS A 14 -7.80 5.24 -4.82
C HIS A 14 -8.03 4.29 -3.65
N VAL A 15 -7.07 4.26 -2.73
CA VAL A 15 -7.04 3.31 -1.60
C VAL A 15 -8.04 3.67 -0.49
N GLN A 16 -8.42 4.94 -0.34
CA GLN A 16 -9.34 5.39 0.71
C GLN A 16 -10.75 4.78 0.60
N GLU A 17 -11.13 4.28 -0.58
CA GLU A 17 -12.44 3.66 -0.81
C GLU A 17 -12.45 2.15 -0.57
N ASP A 18 -11.30 1.54 -0.24
CA ASP A 18 -11.16 0.10 -0.15
C ASP A 18 -10.39 -0.37 1.09
N SER A 19 -11.10 -1.00 2.03
CA SER A 19 -10.51 -1.65 3.22
C SER A 19 -9.54 -2.81 2.90
N ARG A 20 -9.57 -3.35 1.68
CA ARG A 20 -8.73 -4.47 1.22
C ARG A 20 -7.36 -4.01 0.74
N ARG A 21 -7.18 -2.71 0.47
CA ARG A 21 -5.92 -2.16 -0.04
C ARG A 21 -5.38 -1.10 0.91
N PHE A 22 -4.06 -1.00 1.02
CA PHE A 22 -3.40 0.00 1.86
C PHE A 22 -2.06 0.41 1.26
N VAL A 23 -1.75 1.70 1.25
CA VAL A 23 -0.43 2.21 0.85
C VAL A 23 0.24 2.85 2.05
N SER A 24 1.34 2.25 2.48
CA SER A 24 2.13 2.79 3.58
C SER A 24 2.83 4.07 3.14
N GLN A 25 2.64 5.15 3.91
CA GLN A 25 3.39 6.39 3.67
C GLN A 25 4.77 6.35 4.34
N GLU A 26 5.04 5.35 5.18
CA GLU A 26 6.37 5.13 5.75
C GLU A 26 7.30 4.37 4.77
N THR A 27 6.78 3.33 4.11
CA THR A 27 7.59 2.44 3.24
C THR A 27 7.34 2.62 1.75
N GLY A 28 6.19 3.19 1.37
CA GLY A 28 5.76 3.28 -0.03
C GLY A 28 5.13 2.00 -0.60
N ASN A 29 5.08 0.92 0.17
CA ASN A 29 4.54 -0.36 -0.28
C ASN A 29 3.00 -0.34 -0.40
N LEU A 30 2.48 -1.04 -1.40
CA LEU A 30 1.06 -1.39 -1.53
C LEU A 30 0.80 -2.77 -0.93
N TYR A 31 -0.17 -2.83 -0.02
CA TYR A 31 -0.66 -4.04 0.61
C TYR A 31 -2.05 -4.34 0.09
N ILE A 32 -2.31 -5.61 -0.28
CA ILE A 32 -3.61 -6.10 -0.73
C ILE A 32 -3.99 -7.28 0.18
N ALA A 33 -4.95 -7.10 1.08
CA ALA A 33 -5.27 -8.06 2.13
C ALA A 33 -5.73 -9.44 1.61
N LYS A 34 -6.50 -9.43 0.52
CA LYS A 34 -6.92 -10.61 -0.24
C LYS A 34 -6.97 -10.24 -1.72
N VAL A 35 -6.27 -10.97 -2.58
CA VAL A 35 -6.25 -10.72 -4.03
C VAL A 35 -7.54 -11.24 -4.67
N GLU A 36 -8.10 -10.47 -5.60
CA GLU A 36 -9.24 -10.81 -6.44
C GLU A 36 -8.83 -10.82 -7.92
N PRO A 37 -9.57 -11.49 -8.82
CA PRO A 37 -9.24 -11.49 -10.24
C PRO A 37 -9.18 -10.10 -10.89
N SER A 38 -9.93 -9.14 -10.35
CA SER A 38 -9.91 -7.74 -10.76
C SER A 38 -8.61 -7.00 -10.44
N ASP A 39 -7.76 -7.55 -9.57
CA ASP A 39 -6.45 -6.97 -9.23
C ASP A 39 -5.36 -7.36 -10.23
N VAL A 40 -5.62 -8.25 -11.19
CA VAL A 40 -4.64 -8.61 -12.22
C VAL A 40 -4.36 -7.38 -13.10
N GLY A 41 -3.07 -7.01 -13.20
CA GLY A 41 -2.66 -5.86 -13.98
C GLY A 41 -1.27 -5.36 -13.63
N ASN A 42 -0.94 -4.18 -14.13
CA ASN A 42 0.35 -3.54 -13.90
C ASN A 42 0.25 -2.50 -12.79
N TYR A 43 1.12 -2.65 -11.79
CA TYR A 43 1.24 -1.73 -10.67
C TYR A 43 2.52 -0.91 -10.77
N THR A 44 2.39 0.40 -10.64
CA THR A 44 3.53 1.32 -10.68
C THR A 44 3.49 2.24 -9.47
N CYS A 45 4.59 2.30 -8.71
CA CYS A 45 4.74 3.25 -7.61
C CYS A 45 5.06 4.65 -8.16
N LEU A 46 4.36 5.66 -7.66
CA LEU A 46 4.61 7.08 -7.89
C LEU A 46 5.10 7.70 -6.57
N VAL A 47 6.34 8.17 -6.57
CA VAL A 47 6.95 8.86 -5.43
C VAL A 47 6.91 10.35 -5.71
N THR A 48 6.37 11.13 -4.77
CA THR A 48 6.27 12.60 -4.88
C THR A 48 7.06 13.26 -3.77
N ASN A 49 7.94 14.20 -4.13
CA ASN A 49 8.63 15.06 -3.17
C ASN A 49 7.91 16.40 -3.10
N SER A 50 7.17 16.62 -2.01
CA SER A 50 6.37 17.84 -1.81
C SER A 50 7.20 19.12 -1.73
N LYS A 51 8.49 19.05 -1.38
CA LYS A 51 9.37 20.22 -1.31
C LYS A 51 9.92 20.63 -2.68
N ALA A 52 10.09 19.67 -3.57
CA ALA A 52 10.63 19.90 -4.91
C ALA A 52 9.54 19.98 -5.99
N GLU A 53 8.27 19.71 -5.63
CA GLU A 53 7.13 19.61 -6.55
C GLU A 53 7.41 18.67 -7.74
N GLN A 54 8.15 17.60 -7.45
CA GLN A 54 8.58 16.60 -8.45
C GLN A 54 8.07 15.23 -8.07
N SER A 55 7.69 14.46 -9.10
CA SER A 55 7.29 13.07 -8.96
C SER A 55 8.03 12.17 -9.93
N VAL A 56 8.37 10.96 -9.49
CA VAL A 56 9.02 9.94 -10.30
C VAL A 56 8.23 8.64 -10.25
N ARG A 57 8.16 7.96 -11.40
CA ARG A 57 7.52 6.64 -11.54
C ARG A 57 8.58 5.55 -11.49
N GLY A 58 8.33 4.51 -10.70
CA GLY A 58 9.09 3.27 -10.76
C GLY A 58 8.78 2.46 -12.04
N PRO A 59 9.47 1.33 -12.26
CA PRO A 59 9.10 0.39 -13.32
C PRO A 59 7.74 -0.27 -13.02
N PRO A 60 6.96 -0.64 -14.05
CA PRO A 60 5.72 -1.38 -13.87
C PRO A 60 6.01 -2.80 -13.37
N THR A 61 5.23 -3.25 -12.38
CA THR A 61 5.29 -4.61 -11.82
C THR A 61 3.99 -5.35 -12.15
N PRO A 62 4.02 -6.39 -12.99
CA PRO A 62 2.82 -7.17 -13.33
C PRO A 62 2.41 -8.09 -12.17
N LEU A 63 1.15 -8.03 -11.78
CA LEU A 63 0.51 -8.99 -10.87
C LEU A 63 -0.33 -9.98 -11.70
N THR A 64 -0.07 -11.27 -11.54
CA THR A 64 -0.80 -12.35 -12.22
C THR A 64 -1.39 -13.34 -11.22
N LEU A 65 -2.46 -14.03 -11.61
CA LEU A 65 -2.98 -15.14 -10.83
C LEU A 65 -2.19 -16.41 -11.14
N ARG A 66 -1.87 -17.17 -10.10
CA ARG A 66 -1.37 -18.53 -10.25
C ARG A 66 -2.53 -19.48 -10.51
N SER A 67 -2.27 -20.54 -11.27
CA SER A 67 -3.24 -21.57 -11.63
C SER A 67 -3.24 -22.79 -10.70
N ASP A 68 -2.40 -22.81 -9.67
CA ASP A 68 -2.20 -23.94 -8.76
C ASP A 68 -3.21 -24.03 -7.62
N GLY A 69 -4.20 -23.13 -7.59
CA GLY A 69 -5.34 -23.17 -6.67
C GLY A 69 -5.68 -21.80 -6.09
N VAL A 70 -6.81 -21.75 -5.36
CA VAL A 70 -7.22 -20.56 -4.60
C VAL A 70 -6.74 -20.73 -3.16
N MET A 71 -6.07 -19.70 -2.62
CA MET A 71 -5.67 -19.70 -1.21
C MET A 71 -6.92 -19.68 -0.32
N GLY A 72 -6.99 -20.61 0.63
CA GLY A 72 -8.08 -20.70 1.60
C GLY A 72 -8.16 -19.47 2.52
N GLU A 73 -9.21 -19.42 3.35
CA GLU A 73 -9.32 -18.41 4.40
C GLU A 73 -8.29 -18.67 5.51
N TYR A 74 -7.80 -17.59 6.11
CA TYR A 74 -6.78 -17.65 7.15
C TYR A 74 -6.84 -16.39 8.01
N GLU A 75 -6.48 -16.55 9.28
CA GLU A 75 -6.54 -15.47 10.26
C GLU A 75 -5.73 -14.24 9.81
N PRO A 76 -6.26 -13.01 10.03
CA PRO A 76 -5.54 -11.79 9.70
C PRO A 76 -4.16 -11.70 10.36
N LYS A 77 -3.12 -11.61 9.52
CA LYS A 77 -1.73 -11.42 9.94
C LYS A 77 -1.31 -9.96 9.71
N ILE A 78 -0.93 -9.27 10.78
CA ILE A 78 -0.47 -7.88 10.71
C ILE A 78 0.93 -7.82 10.06
N GLU A 79 1.02 -7.18 8.90
CA GLU A 79 2.26 -6.96 8.12
C GLU A 79 2.77 -5.52 8.21
N VAL A 80 1.89 -4.54 8.46
CA VAL A 80 2.28 -3.16 8.75
C VAL A 80 2.07 -2.91 10.23
N ARG A 81 3.11 -2.45 10.92
CA ARG A 81 3.10 -2.15 12.35
C ARG A 81 3.80 -0.82 12.57
N PHE A 82 3.24 -0.02 13.46
CA PHE A 82 3.94 1.12 14.02
C PHE A 82 5.04 0.65 15.00
N PRO A 83 6.06 1.47 15.28
CA PRO A 83 7.11 1.13 16.22
C PRO A 83 6.58 0.88 17.64
N GLU A 84 7.19 -0.04 18.38
CA GLU A 84 6.79 -0.39 19.76
C GLU A 84 6.80 0.84 20.69
N THR A 85 7.73 1.78 20.45
CA THR A 85 7.77 3.07 21.15
C THR A 85 7.80 4.20 20.14
N THR A 86 6.88 5.16 20.28
CA THR A 86 6.79 6.37 19.45
C THR A 86 6.83 7.60 20.34
N TYR A 87 7.69 8.56 20.02
CA TYR A 87 7.79 9.83 20.73
C TYR A 87 7.12 10.94 19.90
N ALA A 88 6.32 11.78 20.56
CA ALA A 88 5.60 12.88 19.92
C ALA A 88 5.84 14.19 20.69
N LEU A 89 6.01 15.29 19.97
CA LEU A 89 6.08 16.61 20.57
C LEU A 89 4.67 17.10 20.95
N LYS A 90 4.54 17.81 22.07
CA LYS A 90 3.27 18.40 22.49
C LYS A 90 2.75 19.33 21.39
N GLY A 91 1.53 19.06 20.91
CA GLY A 91 0.89 19.83 19.84
C GLY A 91 1.24 19.39 18.41
N SER A 92 2.09 18.37 18.24
CA SER A 92 2.33 17.75 16.93
C SER A 92 1.28 16.68 16.61
N SER A 93 1.08 16.43 15.31
CA SER A 93 0.31 15.29 14.81
C SER A 93 1.24 14.13 14.48
N VAL A 94 0.86 12.92 14.85
CA VAL A 94 1.56 11.68 14.50
C VAL A 94 0.58 10.77 13.78
N LYS A 95 1.06 10.10 12.73
CA LYS A 95 0.33 9.06 12.01
C LYS A 95 0.97 7.72 12.35
N LEU A 96 0.17 6.77 12.80
CA LEU A 96 0.58 5.39 13.06
C LEU A 96 -0.09 4.48 12.04
N GLU A 97 0.68 3.62 11.38
CA GLU A 97 0.18 2.72 10.35
C GLU A 97 0.05 1.28 10.89
N CYS A 98 -1.08 0.63 10.58
CA CYS A 98 -1.33 -0.77 10.92
C CYS A 98 -2.23 -1.40 9.86
N PHE A 99 -1.80 -2.54 9.28
CA PHE A 99 -2.54 -3.23 8.23
C PHE A 99 -2.26 -4.74 8.25
N ALA A 100 -3.29 -5.53 7.99
CA ALA A 100 -3.22 -6.99 8.03
C ALA A 100 -3.60 -7.63 6.69
N LEU A 101 -3.01 -8.78 6.42
CA LEU A 101 -3.37 -9.66 5.30
C LEU A 101 -4.21 -10.83 5.83
N GLY A 102 -5.19 -11.29 5.06
CA GLY A 102 -6.09 -12.36 5.47
C GLY A 102 -7.55 -11.94 5.48
N LYS A 103 -8.42 -12.93 5.65
CA LYS A 103 -9.88 -12.77 5.68
C LYS A 103 -10.46 -13.75 6.68
#